data_AF-A0AAV0KP24-F1
#
_entry.id   AF-A0AAV0KP24-F1
#
_cell.length_a   1.000
_cell.length_b   1.000
_cell.length_c   1.000
_cell.angle_alpha   90.00
_cell.angle_beta   90.00
_cell.angle_gamma   90.00
#
_symmetry.space_group_name_H-M   'P 1'
#
loop_
_entity.id
_entity.type
_entity.pdbx_description
1 polymer ?
#
loop_
_entity_poly.entity_id
_entity_poly.type
_entity_poly.pdbx_seq_one_letter_code
_entity_poly.pdbx_strand_id
1 'polypeptide(L)'
;MLYFVHFSYCFLFSLPTIFRLAGVTLLTPATNYYWPGFPSNLSTEAFYKQPPCDYWSLRVAHYAPWLTHWWNTQKWFPIIGAISKSPHTLSREDKEVAAKQLIAKGAHHREHVRQQGQYESLHRDLNLGFGTWEFDPVEMENPFMDKEVSVHLWQGDEDILVPATLQRYIAERHSSWIQYHELAGSGHFFPHLNGMADSIVKTMLNEKQ
;
A
#
# COMPACT_ATOMS: atom_id res chain seq x y z
N MET A 1 12.63 8.41 9.66
CA MET A 1 13.26 7.42 8.77
C MET A 1 12.12 6.68 8.10
N LEU A 2 11.78 7.03 6.86
CA LEU A 2 10.43 6.79 6.34
C LEU A 2 10.37 6.86 4.81
N TYR A 3 11.00 5.92 4.11
CA TYR A 3 10.84 5.81 2.66
C TYR A 3 10.89 4.33 2.28
N PHE A 4 9.79 3.85 1.70
CA PHE A 4 9.64 2.58 0.98
C PHE A 4 10.12 1.32 1.72
N VAL A 5 9.23 0.72 2.50
CA VAL A 5 9.07 -0.74 2.44
C VAL A 5 7.76 -0.93 1.67
N HIS A 6 7.85 -1.67 0.56
CA HIS A 6 6.92 -1.58 -0.54
C HIS A 6 5.49 -1.98 -0.18
N PHE A 7 4.57 -1.24 -0.80
CA PHE A 7 3.15 -1.53 -0.94
C PHE A 7 2.25 -1.37 0.27
N SER A 8 2.72 -1.15 1.51
CA SER A 8 1.85 -0.67 2.60
C SER A 8 2.71 0.06 3.62
N TYR A 9 2.38 1.31 3.95
CA TYR A 9 3.00 1.94 5.11
C TYR A 9 2.32 1.40 6.37
N CYS A 10 2.84 0.31 6.93
CA CYS A 10 2.44 -0.16 8.26
C CYS A 10 3.35 0.50 9.30
N PHE A 11 2.79 1.31 10.20
CA PHE A 11 3.48 1.78 11.39
C PHE A 11 2.99 1.02 12.62
N LEU A 12 3.92 0.43 13.36
CA LEU A 12 3.67 -0.20 14.65
C LEU A 12 4.49 0.53 15.72
N PHE A 13 3.82 1.06 16.75
CA PHE A 13 4.47 1.66 17.93
C PHE A 13 4.30 0.75 19.15
N SER A 14 5.41 0.33 19.76
CA SER A 14 5.45 -0.45 21.01
C SER A 14 6.20 0.31 22.11
N LEU A 15 5.68 0.31 23.34
CA LEU A 15 6.36 0.84 24.53
C LEU A 15 7.17 -0.25 25.28
N PRO A 16 8.20 0.09 26.07
CA PRO A 16 9.26 -0.85 26.48
C PRO A 16 8.93 -1.81 27.64
N THR A 17 7.71 -1.81 28.16
CA THR A 17 7.37 -2.62 29.34
C THR A 17 5.99 -3.22 29.15
N ILE A 18 5.96 -4.50 28.75
CA ILE A 18 4.80 -5.28 28.29
C ILE A 18 4.32 -4.84 26.90
N PHE A 19 4.23 -5.79 25.96
CA PHE A 19 3.84 -5.63 24.55
C PHE A 19 2.44 -5.00 24.38
N ARG A 20 2.30 -3.70 24.65
CA ARG A 20 1.08 -2.94 24.40
C ARG A 20 1.37 -2.02 23.22
N LEU A 21 0.72 -2.32 22.09
CA LEU A 21 0.69 -1.41 20.95
C LEU A 21 -0.02 -0.14 21.39
N ALA A 22 0.58 1.02 21.13
CA ALA A 22 -0.05 2.31 21.41
C ALA A 22 -1.12 2.67 20.36
N GLY A 23 -1.09 1.98 19.22
CA GLY A 23 -2.02 2.12 18.10
C GLY A 23 -1.40 1.50 16.84
N VAL A 24 -2.22 1.21 15.83
CA VAL A 24 -1.80 0.70 14.52
C VAL A 24 -2.41 1.55 13.42
N THR A 25 -1.59 1.99 12.47
CA THR A 25 -2.08 2.69 11.27
C THR A 25 -1.47 2.10 10.01
N LEU A 26 -2.32 1.89 9.01
CA LEU A 26 -1.99 1.44 7.67
C LEU A 26 -2.26 2.60 6.72
N LEU A 27 -1.26 3.02 5.94
CA LEU A 27 -1.45 4.03 4.89
C LEU A 27 -1.33 3.38 3.53
N THR A 28 -2.36 3.61 2.71
CA THR A 28 -2.49 3.11 1.33
C THR A 28 -2.04 1.66 1.17
N PRO A 29 -2.56 0.71 1.99
CA PRO A 29 -2.05 -0.64 1.96
C PRO A 29 -2.40 -1.31 0.64
N ALA A 30 -1.49 -2.04 0.04
CA ALA A 30 -1.71 -2.77 -1.18
C ALA A 30 -2.73 -3.86 -0.96
N THR A 31 -3.51 -4.08 -2.00
CA THR A 31 -4.53 -5.12 -2.04
C THR A 31 -4.13 -6.16 -3.06
N ASN A 32 -4.29 -7.42 -2.69
CA ASN A 32 -4.10 -8.52 -3.61
C ASN A 32 -5.45 -8.87 -4.25
N TYR A 33 -5.55 -8.70 -5.56
CA TYR A 33 -6.77 -8.99 -6.33
C TYR A 33 -7.17 -10.47 -6.30
N TYR A 34 -6.27 -11.36 -5.88
CA TYR A 34 -6.48 -12.80 -5.82
C TYR A 34 -6.87 -13.33 -4.44
N TRP A 35 -7.10 -12.45 -3.44
CA TRP A 35 -7.65 -12.89 -2.16
C TRP A 35 -9.06 -13.46 -2.33
N PRO A 36 -9.32 -14.72 -1.92
CA PRO A 36 -10.57 -15.43 -2.21
C PRO A 36 -11.83 -14.87 -1.53
N GLY A 37 -11.68 -14.11 -0.45
CA GLY A 37 -12.78 -13.49 0.29
C GLY A 37 -13.40 -12.30 -0.43
N PHE A 38 -12.73 -11.74 -1.44
CA PHE A 38 -13.37 -10.72 -2.28
C PHE A 38 -14.44 -11.33 -3.18
N PRO A 39 -15.60 -10.67 -3.35
CA PRO A 39 -16.53 -10.99 -4.42
C PRO A 39 -15.81 -10.96 -5.77
N SER A 40 -15.93 -12.03 -6.55
CA SER A 40 -15.17 -12.20 -7.79
C SER A 40 -15.41 -11.08 -8.80
N ASN A 41 -16.63 -10.53 -8.86
CA ASN A 41 -16.95 -9.37 -9.69
C ASN A 41 -16.20 -8.11 -9.24
N LEU A 42 -16.08 -7.88 -7.92
CA LEU A 42 -15.42 -6.71 -7.35
C LEU A 42 -13.91 -6.75 -7.58
N SER A 43 -13.26 -7.87 -7.26
CA SER A 43 -11.82 -8.05 -7.48
C SER A 43 -11.46 -7.97 -8.96
N THR A 44 -12.29 -8.57 -9.81
CA THR A 44 -12.14 -8.52 -11.28
C THR A 44 -12.26 -7.10 -11.82
N GLU A 45 -13.30 -6.35 -11.41
CA GLU A 45 -13.48 -4.95 -11.83
C GLU A 45 -12.30 -4.07 -11.39
N ALA A 46 -11.87 -4.20 -10.14
CA ALA A 46 -10.73 -3.45 -9.61
C ALA A 46 -9.43 -3.81 -10.35
N PHE A 47 -9.24 -5.08 -10.71
CA PHE A 47 -8.07 -5.54 -11.44
C PHE A 47 -8.02 -5.01 -12.88
N TYR A 48 -9.17 -4.98 -13.57
CA TYR A 48 -9.24 -4.48 -14.95
C TYR A 48 -9.16 -2.96 -15.08
N LYS A 49 -9.25 -2.21 -13.97
CA LYS A 49 -8.96 -0.76 -13.95
C LYS A 49 -7.46 -0.47 -14.06
N GLN A 50 -6.60 -1.45 -13.84
CA GLN A 50 -5.16 -1.27 -13.94
C GLN A 50 -4.72 -0.99 -15.39
N PRO A 51 -3.67 -0.17 -15.59
CA PRO A 51 -3.04 -0.01 -16.89
C PRO A 51 -2.62 -1.36 -17.48
N PRO A 52 -2.64 -1.55 -18.81
CA PRO A 52 -2.31 -2.84 -19.43
C PRO A 52 -0.94 -3.42 -19.01
N CYS A 53 0.07 -2.57 -18.81
CA CYS A 53 1.40 -3.00 -18.35
C CYS A 53 1.37 -3.59 -16.94
N ASP A 54 0.59 -2.98 -16.04
CA ASP A 54 0.50 -3.38 -14.64
C ASP A 54 -0.35 -4.65 -14.55
N TYR A 55 -1.46 -4.69 -15.27
CA TYR A 55 -2.29 -5.89 -15.44
C TYR A 55 -1.49 -7.14 -15.85
N TRP A 56 -0.60 -7.05 -16.84
CA TRP A 56 0.25 -8.19 -17.21
C TRP A 56 1.35 -8.48 -16.18
N SER A 57 2.00 -7.45 -15.66
CA SER A 57 3.08 -7.61 -14.69
C SER A 57 2.60 -8.27 -13.39
N LEU A 58 1.41 -7.90 -12.91
CA LEU A 58 0.78 -8.50 -11.74
C LEU A 58 0.34 -9.95 -11.99
N ARG A 59 -0.11 -10.30 -13.21
CA ARG A 59 -0.37 -11.70 -13.57
C ARG A 59 0.91 -12.53 -13.57
N VAL A 60 2.02 -11.99 -14.04
CA VAL A 60 3.30 -12.69 -13.97
C VAL A 60 3.74 -12.89 -12.53
N ALA A 61 3.63 -11.86 -11.69
CA ALA A 61 3.94 -11.98 -10.26
C ALA A 61 3.09 -13.06 -9.56
N HIS A 62 1.83 -13.21 -9.93
CA HIS A 62 0.93 -14.21 -9.35
C HIS A 62 1.15 -15.64 -9.90
N TYR A 63 1.08 -15.80 -11.22
CA TYR A 63 1.05 -17.13 -11.87
C TYR A 63 2.42 -17.68 -12.23
N ALA A 64 3.41 -16.82 -12.42
CA ALA A 64 4.76 -17.21 -12.83
C ALA A 64 5.84 -16.38 -12.10
N PRO A 65 5.87 -16.39 -10.75
CA PRO A 65 6.74 -15.49 -9.96
C PRO A 65 8.24 -15.64 -10.26
N TRP A 66 8.67 -16.79 -10.79
CA TRP A 66 10.05 -17.02 -11.25
C TRP A 66 10.43 -16.17 -12.48
N LEU A 67 9.46 -15.64 -13.22
CA LEU A 67 9.68 -14.74 -14.37
C LEU A 67 9.58 -13.25 -14.00
N THR A 68 9.17 -12.90 -12.78
CA THR A 68 8.92 -11.50 -12.38
C THR A 68 10.14 -10.61 -12.57
N HIS A 69 11.33 -11.11 -12.24
CA HIS A 69 12.57 -10.37 -12.47
C HIS A 69 12.79 -10.08 -13.95
N TRP A 70 12.73 -11.12 -14.79
CA TRP A 70 12.93 -10.99 -16.24
C TRP A 70 11.89 -10.03 -16.85
N TRP A 71 10.62 -10.20 -16.48
CA TRP A 71 9.52 -9.38 -16.95
C TRP A 71 9.70 -7.89 -16.65
N ASN A 72 10.25 -7.55 -15.48
CA ASN A 72 10.43 -6.18 -15.03
C ASN A 72 11.81 -5.59 -15.33
N THR A 73 12.69 -6.32 -16.02
CA THR A 73 14.04 -5.84 -16.43
C THR A 73 14.24 -5.79 -17.94
N GLN A 74 13.39 -6.49 -18.70
CA GLN A 74 13.39 -6.41 -20.17
C GLN A 74 13.03 -4.99 -20.68
N LYS A 75 13.30 -4.74 -21.97
CA LYS A 75 13.08 -3.43 -22.64
C LYS A 75 12.18 -3.49 -23.87
N TRP A 76 11.58 -4.64 -24.18
CA TRP A 76 10.75 -4.86 -25.37
C TRP A 76 9.33 -4.31 -25.20
N PHE A 77 8.83 -4.25 -23.98
CA PHE A 77 7.50 -3.69 -23.67
C PHE A 77 7.49 -3.03 -22.28
N PRO A 78 6.50 -2.17 -21.99
CA PRO A 78 6.42 -1.48 -20.70
C PRO A 78 6.35 -2.46 -19.52
N ILE A 79 7.20 -2.23 -18.53
CA ILE A 79 7.17 -2.92 -17.23
C ILE A 79 6.15 -2.24 -16.30
N ILE A 80 5.97 -2.78 -15.09
CA ILE A 80 5.05 -2.18 -14.11
C ILE A 80 5.38 -0.69 -13.85
N GLY A 81 4.35 0.14 -13.81
CA GLY A 81 4.43 1.60 -13.71
C GLY A 81 5.19 2.05 -12.47
N ALA A 82 4.98 1.38 -11.33
CA ALA A 82 5.64 1.67 -10.07
C ALA A 82 7.17 1.51 -10.14
N ILE A 83 7.67 0.49 -10.84
CA ILE A 83 9.12 0.24 -11.01
C ILE A 83 9.71 1.20 -12.04
N SER A 84 9.03 1.39 -13.16
CA SER A 84 9.44 2.32 -14.23
C SER A 84 9.28 3.79 -13.86
N LYS A 85 8.64 4.11 -12.73
CA LYS A 85 8.32 5.46 -12.26
C LYS A 85 7.48 6.23 -13.27
N SER A 86 6.50 5.54 -13.86
CA SER A 86 5.67 6.12 -14.89
C SER A 86 4.67 7.12 -14.30
N PRO A 87 4.46 8.30 -14.92
CA PRO A 87 3.56 9.33 -14.38
C PRO A 87 2.07 8.93 -14.42
N HIS A 88 1.72 7.84 -15.10
CA HIS A 88 0.35 7.34 -15.13
C HIS A 88 -0.08 6.69 -13.81
N THR A 89 0.87 6.31 -12.93
CA THR A 89 0.56 5.73 -11.62
C THR A 89 0.34 6.78 -10.52
N LEU A 90 0.35 8.06 -10.88
CA LEU A 90 0.29 9.18 -9.94
C LEU A 90 -0.94 10.04 -10.21
N SER A 91 -1.68 10.34 -9.15
CA SER A 91 -2.76 11.33 -9.18
C SER A 91 -2.21 12.73 -9.50
N ARG A 92 -3.12 13.70 -9.66
CA ARG A 92 -2.70 15.11 -9.84
C ARG A 92 -1.93 15.60 -8.62
N GLU A 93 -2.44 15.34 -7.41
CA GLU A 93 -1.79 15.72 -6.15
C GLU A 93 -0.43 15.02 -5.98
N ASP A 94 -0.35 13.72 -6.30
CA ASP A 94 0.89 12.95 -6.18
C ASP A 94 2.01 13.56 -7.03
N LYS A 95 1.69 14.06 -8.23
CA LYS A 95 2.66 14.73 -9.11
C LYS A 95 3.19 16.02 -8.49
N GLU A 96 2.31 16.81 -7.86
CA GLU A 96 2.71 18.05 -7.17
C GLU A 96 3.60 17.75 -5.96
N VAL A 97 3.26 16.72 -5.19
CA VAL A 97 4.04 16.25 -4.04
C VAL A 97 5.41 15.72 -4.50
N ALA A 98 5.45 14.88 -5.54
CA ALA A 98 6.68 14.34 -6.08
C ALA A 98 7.62 15.45 -6.58
N ALA A 99 7.09 16.46 -7.27
CA ALA A 99 7.86 17.62 -7.72
C ALA A 99 8.49 18.39 -6.54
N LYS A 100 7.70 18.67 -5.49
CA LYS A 100 8.19 19.32 -4.26
C LYS A 100 9.28 18.50 -3.57
N GLN A 101 9.11 17.19 -3.46
CA GLN A 101 10.11 16.31 -2.85
C GLN A 101 11.42 16.26 -3.63
N LEU A 102 11.36 16.23 -4.96
CA LEU A 102 12.55 16.27 -5.82
C LEU A 102 13.36 17.55 -5.58
N ILE A 103 12.69 18.70 -5.46
CA ILE A 103 13.32 19.98 -5.17
C ILE A 103 13.91 19.99 -3.75
N ALA A 104 13.18 19.50 -2.75
CA ALA A 104 13.55 19.64 -1.34
C ALA A 104 14.65 18.66 -0.87
N LYS A 105 14.68 17.41 -1.37
CA LYS A 105 15.49 16.33 -0.78
C LYS A 105 16.67 15.87 -1.61
N GLY A 106 16.82 16.37 -2.83
CA GLY A 106 17.77 15.84 -3.81
C GLY A 106 17.54 14.35 -4.12
N ALA A 107 18.35 13.76 -5.00
CA ALA A 107 18.19 12.36 -5.39
C ALA A 107 18.63 11.33 -4.32
N HIS A 108 19.33 11.78 -3.27
CA HIS A 108 20.14 10.94 -2.39
C HIS A 108 19.36 10.06 -1.39
N HIS A 109 18.08 10.35 -1.12
CA HIS A 109 17.30 9.54 -0.16
C HIS A 109 16.80 8.20 -0.74
N ARG A 110 16.85 8.01 -2.06
CA ARG A 110 16.30 6.82 -2.74
C ARG A 110 17.22 5.59 -2.71
N GLU A 111 18.51 5.78 -2.43
CA GLU A 111 19.48 4.69 -2.44
C GLU A 111 19.31 3.75 -1.25
N HIS A 112 18.90 4.27 -0.09
CA HIS A 112 18.70 3.48 1.14
C HIS A 112 17.67 2.36 0.99
N VAL A 113 16.62 2.62 0.20
CA VAL A 113 15.50 1.70 -0.03
C VAL A 113 15.91 0.50 -0.87
N ARG A 114 16.85 0.71 -1.80
CA ARG A 114 17.25 -0.27 -2.82
C ARG A 114 18.66 -0.79 -2.57
N GLN A 115 19.15 -0.73 -1.33
CA GLN A 115 20.50 -1.17 -0.96
C GLN A 115 20.74 -2.64 -1.29
N GLN A 116 19.71 -3.47 -1.23
CA GLN A 116 19.77 -4.90 -1.57
C GLN A 116 19.54 -5.18 -3.07
N GLY A 117 19.43 -4.12 -3.89
CA GLY A 117 19.19 -4.21 -5.32
C GLY A 117 17.71 -4.31 -5.69
N GLN A 118 17.40 -4.15 -6.98
CA GLN A 118 16.01 -4.14 -7.45
C GLN A 118 15.28 -5.47 -7.28
N TYR A 119 16.01 -6.59 -7.33
CA TYR A 119 15.40 -7.90 -7.14
C TYR A 119 14.83 -8.05 -5.74
N GLU A 120 15.67 -7.89 -4.71
CA GLU A 120 15.27 -8.04 -3.31
C GLU A 120 14.28 -6.95 -2.87
N SER A 121 14.44 -5.73 -3.37
CA SER A 121 13.60 -4.60 -2.93
C SER A 121 12.32 -4.40 -3.74
N LEU A 122 12.21 -4.84 -5.00
CA LEU A 122 11.03 -4.57 -5.84
C LEU A 122 10.35 -5.85 -6.32
N HIS A 123 11.12 -6.72 -6.97
CA HIS A 123 10.56 -7.90 -7.63
C HIS A 123 10.09 -8.95 -6.62
N ARG A 124 10.86 -9.13 -5.54
CA ARG A 124 10.47 -10.01 -4.43
C ARG A 124 9.21 -9.49 -3.74
N ASP A 125 9.10 -8.19 -3.52
CA ASP A 125 7.92 -7.57 -2.90
C ASP A 125 6.67 -7.69 -3.79
N LEU A 126 6.82 -7.60 -5.12
CA LEU A 126 5.71 -7.91 -6.04
C LEU A 126 5.25 -9.37 -5.93
N ASN A 127 6.20 -10.31 -5.90
CA ASN A 127 5.86 -11.73 -5.74
C ASN A 127 5.19 -12.02 -4.41
N LEU A 128 5.64 -11.39 -3.32
CA LEU A 128 5.02 -11.54 -2.01
C LEU A 128 3.64 -10.88 -1.98
N GLY A 129 3.51 -9.63 -2.43
CA GLY A 129 2.26 -8.88 -2.39
C GLY A 129 1.14 -9.48 -3.25
N PHE A 130 1.49 -10.06 -4.40
CA PHE A 130 0.52 -10.60 -5.36
C PHE A 130 0.57 -12.12 -5.50
N GLY A 131 1.34 -12.82 -4.66
CA GLY A 131 1.37 -14.27 -4.61
C GLY A 131 0.13 -14.88 -3.94
N THR A 132 0.14 -16.20 -3.75
CA THR A 132 -0.85 -16.88 -2.92
C THR A 132 -0.49 -16.73 -1.45
N TRP A 133 -1.46 -16.29 -0.63
CA TRP A 133 -1.28 -16.11 0.80
C TRP A 133 -1.93 -17.28 1.55
N GLU A 134 -1.35 -17.66 2.68
CA GLU A 134 -1.92 -18.67 3.59
C GLU A 134 -3.10 -18.13 4.41
N PHE A 135 -3.29 -16.81 4.41
CA PHE A 135 -4.39 -16.13 5.07
C PHE A 135 -5.03 -15.11 4.13
N ASP A 136 -6.28 -14.77 4.44
CA ASP A 136 -7.05 -13.79 3.69
C ASP A 136 -7.44 -12.62 4.62
N PRO A 137 -6.92 -11.40 4.39
CA PRO A 137 -7.31 -10.23 5.14
C PRO A 137 -8.81 -9.92 5.11
N VAL A 138 -9.55 -10.37 4.09
CA VAL A 138 -10.99 -10.16 3.95
C VAL A 138 -11.79 -11.07 4.91
N GLU A 139 -11.31 -12.28 5.17
CA GLU A 139 -11.96 -13.27 6.06
C GLU A 139 -11.36 -13.29 7.47
N MET A 140 -10.47 -12.36 7.79
CA MET A 140 -9.82 -12.32 9.09
C MET A 140 -10.80 -11.99 10.22
N GLU A 141 -10.85 -12.80 11.26
CA GLU A 141 -11.58 -12.48 12.48
C GLU A 141 -10.91 -11.33 13.24
N ASN A 142 -11.68 -10.61 14.07
CA ASN A 142 -11.13 -9.56 14.91
C ASN A 142 -9.98 -10.12 15.79
N PRO A 143 -8.72 -9.70 15.58
CA PRO A 143 -7.60 -10.23 16.35
C PRO A 143 -7.53 -9.64 17.77
N PHE A 144 -8.35 -8.62 18.07
CA PHE A 144 -8.38 -7.92 19.34
C PHE A 144 -9.53 -8.46 20.22
N MET A 145 -9.24 -9.54 20.94
CA MET A 145 -10.15 -10.18 21.91
C MET A 145 -10.41 -9.24 23.12
N ASP A 146 -11.40 -8.36 23.01
CA ASP A 146 -11.95 -7.47 24.06
C ASP A 146 -11.15 -6.20 24.43
N LYS A 147 -10.21 -5.77 23.60
CA LYS A 147 -9.51 -4.48 23.81
C LYS A 147 -10.04 -3.43 22.85
N GLU A 148 -10.17 -2.18 23.32
CA GLU A 148 -10.38 -0.97 22.51
C GLU A 148 -9.12 -0.66 21.66
N VAL A 149 -8.67 -1.61 20.84
CA VAL A 149 -7.62 -1.38 19.86
C VAL A 149 -8.28 -1.39 18.51
N SER A 150 -8.19 -0.28 17.80
CA SER A 150 -8.62 -0.21 16.41
C SER A 150 -7.42 -0.02 15.50
N VAL A 151 -7.54 -0.54 14.29
CA VAL A 151 -6.57 -0.31 13.22
C VAL A 151 -7.08 0.85 12.39
N HIS A 152 -6.30 1.92 12.30
CA HIS A 152 -6.61 3.01 11.39
C HIS A 152 -6.14 2.65 9.98
N LEU A 153 -7.02 2.74 8.99
CA LEU A 153 -6.69 2.52 7.58
C LEU A 153 -6.93 3.81 6.81
N TRP A 154 -5.86 4.41 6.30
CA TRP A 154 -5.91 5.68 5.56
C TRP A 154 -5.73 5.45 4.06
N GLN A 155 -6.58 6.09 3.26
CA GLN A 155 -6.60 5.93 1.81
C GLN A 155 -6.94 7.25 1.11
N GLY A 156 -6.21 7.59 0.05
CA GLY A 156 -6.63 8.64 -0.88
C GLY A 156 -7.65 8.10 -1.88
N ASP A 157 -8.73 8.84 -2.13
CA ASP A 157 -9.78 8.42 -3.08
C ASP A 157 -9.34 8.52 -4.55
N GLU A 158 -8.32 9.34 -4.84
CA GLU A 158 -7.66 9.47 -6.14
C GLU A 158 -6.35 8.66 -6.21
N ASP A 159 -6.09 7.74 -5.27
CA ASP A 159 -4.93 6.84 -5.34
C ASP A 159 -5.02 5.92 -6.57
N ILE A 160 -4.13 6.17 -7.53
CA ILE A 160 -4.04 5.38 -8.76
C ILE A 160 -3.20 4.11 -8.55
N LEU A 161 -2.21 4.16 -7.66
CA LEU A 161 -1.28 3.06 -7.44
C LEU A 161 -1.96 1.91 -6.70
N VAL A 162 -2.82 2.24 -5.73
CA VAL A 162 -3.64 1.31 -4.98
C VAL A 162 -5.07 1.86 -4.91
N PRO A 163 -5.93 1.50 -5.88
CA PRO A 163 -7.29 2.01 -5.91
C PRO A 163 -8.09 1.67 -4.64
N ALA A 164 -8.79 2.66 -4.09
CA ALA A 164 -9.56 2.54 -2.84
C ALA A 164 -10.66 1.47 -2.86
N THR A 165 -11.06 0.98 -4.04
CA THR A 165 -12.20 0.06 -4.23
C THR A 165 -12.14 -1.17 -3.33
N LEU A 166 -11.00 -1.87 -3.30
CA LEU A 166 -10.86 -3.07 -2.48
C LEU A 166 -10.67 -2.75 -1.00
N GLN A 167 -10.08 -1.60 -0.68
CA GLN A 167 -9.91 -1.18 0.71
C GLN A 167 -11.22 -0.76 1.38
N ARG A 168 -12.12 -0.11 0.65
CA ARG A 168 -13.48 0.17 1.12
C ARG A 168 -14.19 -1.11 1.54
N TYR A 169 -14.05 -2.19 0.75
CA TYR A 169 -14.66 -3.48 1.06
C TYR A 169 -14.08 -4.12 2.33
N ILE A 170 -12.75 -4.14 2.47
CA ILE A 170 -12.07 -4.63 3.68
C ILE A 170 -12.49 -3.83 4.91
N ALA A 171 -12.51 -2.50 4.80
CA ALA A 171 -12.91 -1.60 5.87
C ALA A 171 -14.36 -1.83 6.32
N GLU A 172 -15.29 -1.98 5.36
CA GLU A 172 -16.70 -2.24 5.66
C GLU A 172 -16.88 -3.59 6.36
N ARG A 173 -16.23 -4.64 5.83
CA ARG A 173 -16.23 -6.00 6.38
C ARG A 173 -15.75 -6.04 7.82
N HIS A 174 -14.75 -5.24 8.15
CA HIS A 174 -14.08 -5.20 9.45
C HIS A 174 -14.37 -3.95 10.27
N SER A 175 -15.51 -3.30 10.04
CA SER A 175 -15.90 -2.04 10.67
C SER A 175 -15.99 -2.07 12.21
N SER A 176 -15.97 -3.25 12.82
CA SER A 176 -15.91 -3.40 14.28
C SER A 176 -14.52 -3.12 14.87
N TRP A 177 -13.45 -3.20 14.07
CA TRP A 177 -12.08 -3.00 14.56
C TRP A 177 -11.16 -2.26 13.57
N ILE A 178 -11.62 -1.95 12.35
CA ILE A 178 -10.94 -1.04 11.41
C ILE A 178 -11.66 0.31 11.38
N GLN A 179 -10.91 1.37 11.66
CA GLN A 179 -11.34 2.75 11.44
C GLN A 179 -10.81 3.24 10.09
N TYR A 180 -11.70 3.40 9.12
CA TYR A 180 -11.33 3.83 7.77
C TYR A 180 -11.36 5.35 7.61
N HIS A 181 -10.27 5.90 7.07
CA HIS A 181 -10.06 7.33 6.83
C HIS A 181 -9.80 7.55 5.34
N GLU A 182 -10.83 7.98 4.62
CA GLU A 182 -10.71 8.29 3.19
C GLU A 182 -10.53 9.80 2.98
N LEU A 183 -9.53 10.17 2.19
CA LEU A 183 -9.19 11.56 1.91
C LEU A 183 -9.63 11.95 0.50
N ALA A 184 -10.58 12.88 0.43
CA ALA A 184 -11.15 13.36 -0.82
C ALA A 184 -10.15 14.22 -1.61
N GLY A 185 -9.98 13.91 -2.90
CA GLY A 185 -9.05 14.56 -3.82
C GLY A 185 -7.58 14.21 -3.59
N SER A 186 -7.29 13.21 -2.75
CA SER A 186 -5.93 12.85 -2.36
C SER A 186 -5.43 11.58 -3.03
N GLY A 187 -4.14 11.59 -3.39
CA GLY A 187 -3.46 10.46 -4.03
C GLY A 187 -2.72 9.54 -3.05
N HIS A 188 -1.86 8.67 -3.58
CA HIS A 188 -1.05 7.74 -2.78
C HIS A 188 -0.06 8.45 -1.84
N PHE A 189 0.37 9.65 -2.21
CA PHE A 189 1.42 10.42 -1.53
C PHE A 189 0.87 11.41 -0.50
N PHE A 190 -0.41 11.32 -0.12
CA PHE A 190 -1.00 12.15 0.93
C PHE A 190 -0.19 12.17 2.26
N PRO A 191 0.53 11.10 2.69
CA PRO A 191 1.32 11.17 3.93
C PRO A 191 2.43 12.22 3.92
N HIS A 192 2.78 12.72 2.74
CA HIS A 192 3.80 13.76 2.54
C HIS A 192 3.23 15.18 2.43
N LEU A 193 1.91 15.33 2.48
CA LEU A 193 1.27 16.64 2.58
C LEU A 193 1.61 17.28 3.93
N ASN A 194 1.62 18.61 3.95
CA ASN A 194 1.98 19.35 5.15
C ASN A 194 1.00 19.04 6.29
N GLY A 195 1.53 18.69 7.46
CA GLY A 195 0.73 18.35 8.66
C GLY A 195 0.08 16.96 8.66
N MET A 196 0.08 16.21 7.53
CA MET A 196 -0.58 14.90 7.49
C MET A 196 0.11 13.86 8.36
N ALA A 197 1.44 13.83 8.39
CA ALA A 197 2.18 12.91 9.27
C ALA A 197 1.80 13.11 10.75
N ASP A 198 1.73 14.37 11.21
CA ASP A 198 1.34 14.69 12.58
C ASP A 198 -0.12 14.32 12.85
N SER A 199 -1.01 14.55 11.88
CA SER A 199 -2.43 14.18 11.97
C SER A 199 -2.59 12.66 12.14
N ILE A 200 -1.95 11.87 11.27
CA ILE A 200 -1.98 10.40 11.30
C ILE A 200 -1.47 9.86 12.63
N VAL A 201 -0.32 10.36 13.10
CA VAL A 201 0.28 9.92 14.38
C VAL A 201 -0.61 10.31 15.55
N LYS A 202 -1.16 11.52 15.57
CA LYS A 202 -2.09 11.95 16.63
C LYS A 202 -3.34 11.09 16.64
N THR A 203 -3.94 10.81 15.48
CA THR A 203 -5.12 9.95 15.40
C THR A 203 -4.83 8.55 15.94
N MET A 204 -3.72 7.94 15.54
CA MET A 204 -3.29 6.63 16.01
C MET A 204 -3.04 6.59 17.54
N LEU A 205 -2.58 7.69 18.15
CA LEU A 205 -2.26 7.74 19.58
C LEU A 205 -3.42 8.22 20.47
N ASN A 206 -4.46 8.82 19.88
CA ASN A 206 -5.60 9.40 20.61
C ASN A 206 -6.78 8.43 20.76
N GLU A 207 -6.59 7.13 20.48
CA GLU A 207 -7.57 6.12 20.89
C GLU A 207 -7.75 6.19 22.41
N LYS A 208 -9.00 6.32 22.87
CA LYS A 208 -9.31 6.36 24.31
C LYS A 208 -8.73 5.09 24.94
N GLN A 209 -7.84 5.25 25.91
CA GLN A 209 -7.23 4.15 26.66
C GLN A 209 -8.14 3.62 27.76
#